data_AF-A0A069ISM9-F1
#
_entry.id   AF-A0A069ISM9-F1
#
_cell.length_a   1.000
_cell.length_b   1.000
_cell.length_c   1.000
_cell.angle_alpha   90.00
_cell.angle_beta   90.00
_cell.angle_gamma   90.00
#
_symmetry.space_group_name_H-M   'P 1'
#
loop_
_entity.id
_entity.type
_entity.pdbx_description
1 polymer ?
#
loop_
_entity_poly.entity_id
_entity_poly.type
_entity_poly.pdbx_seq_one_letter_code
_entity_poly.pdbx_strand_id
1 'polypeptide(L)'
;MRGFEVSTPVVDRGVDLIVFREVGQQGIRALPLQLKCASGESFGLDRKYEGRGIPLAYIWNVTANPVAFLMTYEEALAVLGAKAVASKSWIDGGKYAVTRVGADLRQRLLPFESRWEWLAERLMAQPESGAS
;
A
#
# COMPACT_ATOMS: atom_id res chain seq x y z
N MET A 1 3.07 3.34 19.85
CA MET A 1 2.50 2.40 18.85
C MET A 1 1.15 2.95 18.38
N ARG A 2 0.77 2.73 17.12
CA ARG A 2 -0.46 3.31 16.51
C ARG A 2 -1.75 2.49 16.73
N GLY A 3 -1.72 1.49 17.61
CA GLY A 3 -2.90 0.69 17.97
C GLY A 3 -3.34 -0.36 16.94
N PHE A 4 -2.48 -0.67 15.96
CA PHE A 4 -2.69 -1.75 15.00
C PHE A 4 -1.97 -3.01 15.44
N GLU A 5 -2.62 -4.15 15.27
CA GLU A 5 -1.99 -5.47 15.36
C GLU A 5 -1.65 -5.96 13.96
N VAL A 6 -0.58 -6.73 13.84
CA VAL A 6 -0.06 -7.20 12.55
C VAL A 6 0.34 -8.66 12.59
N SER A 7 0.09 -9.37 11.50
CA SER A 7 0.60 -10.71 11.25
C SER A 7 1.18 -10.83 9.86
N THR A 8 2.09 -11.78 9.67
CA THR A 8 2.70 -12.09 8.36
C THR A 8 2.06 -13.37 7.82
N PRO A 9 1.51 -13.35 6.59
CA PRO A 9 0.95 -14.55 6.00
C PRO A 9 2.06 -15.56 5.65
N VAL A 10 1.78 -16.85 5.87
CA VAL A 10 2.70 -17.93 5.48
C VAL A 10 2.74 -18.12 3.96
N VAL A 11 1.65 -17.79 3.26
CA VAL A 11 1.55 -17.91 1.80
C VAL A 11 1.50 -16.53 1.16
N ASP A 12 2.53 -16.21 0.37
CA ASP A 12 2.59 -14.97 -0.40
C ASP A 12 1.70 -15.07 -1.63
N ARG A 13 0.50 -14.47 -1.53
CA ARG A 13 -0.38 -14.21 -2.67
C ARG A 13 -0.31 -12.72 -3.04
N GLY A 14 0.83 -12.05 -2.91
CA GLY A 14 0.92 -10.58 -3.00
C GLY A 14 0.25 -9.88 -1.82
N VAL A 15 0.42 -10.46 -0.63
CA VAL A 15 0.07 -9.88 0.67
C VAL A 15 1.30 -10.09 1.54
N ASP A 16 1.86 -9.00 2.04
CA ASP A 16 3.07 -9.06 2.89
C ASP A 16 2.70 -8.97 4.37
N LEU A 17 1.63 -8.26 4.70
CA LEU A 17 1.14 -8.09 6.06
C LEU A 17 -0.38 -8.17 6.11
N ILE A 18 -0.91 -8.61 7.24
CA ILE A 18 -2.32 -8.50 7.57
C ILE A 18 -2.40 -7.61 8.81
N VAL A 19 -3.07 -6.47 8.66
CA VAL A 19 -3.43 -5.60 9.78
C VAL A 19 -4.74 -6.07 10.34
N PHE A 20 -4.85 -6.25 11.65
CA PHE A 20 -6.10 -6.70 12.25
C PHE A 20 -6.39 -5.99 13.56
N ARG A 21 -7.64 -6.16 14.02
CA ARG A 21 -8.13 -5.70 15.31
C ARG A 21 -9.24 -6.61 15.80
N GLU A 22 -9.24 -6.91 17.10
CA GLU A 22 -10.37 -7.54 17.76
C GLU A 22 -11.60 -6.62 17.77
N VAL A 23 -12.77 -7.20 17.56
CA VAL A 23 -14.09 -6.56 17.62
C VAL A 23 -15.07 -7.48 18.34
N GLY A 24 -15.90 -6.93 19.22
CA GLY A 24 -16.83 -7.75 20.02
C GLY A 24 -16.10 -8.68 21.00
N GLN A 25 -16.73 -9.82 21.34
CA GLN A 25 -16.15 -10.80 22.27
C GLN A 25 -15.19 -11.79 21.60
N GLN A 26 -15.34 -12.07 20.29
CA GLN A 26 -14.57 -13.09 19.57
C GLN A 26 -14.33 -12.74 18.08
N GLY A 27 -14.72 -11.55 17.62
CA GLY A 27 -14.61 -11.15 16.22
C GLY A 27 -13.26 -10.50 15.92
N ILE A 28 -12.81 -10.62 14.67
CA ILE A 28 -11.62 -9.95 14.13
C ILE A 28 -12.02 -9.28 12.81
N ARG A 29 -11.56 -8.05 12.62
CA ARG A 29 -11.49 -7.42 11.29
C ARG A 29 -10.05 -7.50 10.82
N ALA A 30 -9.84 -7.89 9.57
CA ALA A 30 -8.51 -8.10 9.00
C ALA A 30 -8.42 -7.46 7.62
N LEU A 31 -7.36 -6.69 7.41
CA LEU A 31 -7.05 -5.98 6.17
C LEU A 31 -5.68 -6.44 5.64
N PRO A 32 -5.62 -7.15 4.51
CA PRO A 32 -4.35 -7.47 3.87
C PRO A 32 -3.69 -6.20 3.31
N LEU A 33 -2.36 -6.13 3.38
CA LEU A 33 -1.52 -5.06 2.84
C LEU A 33 -0.38 -5.64 2.01
N GLN A 34 -0.05 -4.97 0.90
CA GLN A 34 1.20 -5.17 0.18
C GLN A 34 2.18 -4.04 0.54
N LEU A 35 3.37 -4.40 1.01
CA LEU A 35 4.44 -3.48 1.30
C LEU A 35 5.35 -3.26 0.08
N LYS A 36 5.89 -2.06 -0.01
CA LYS A 36 6.98 -1.69 -0.91
C LYS A 36 7.98 -0.86 -0.12
N CYS A 37 8.98 -1.53 0.43
CA CYS A 37 9.98 -0.94 1.31
C CYS A 37 11.26 -0.59 0.54
N ALA A 38 11.82 0.58 0.81
CA ALA A 38 13.08 1.02 0.21
C ALA A 38 13.93 1.82 1.19
N SER A 39 15.26 1.68 1.09
CA SER A 39 16.23 2.45 1.90
C SER A 39 16.29 3.93 1.54
N GLY A 40 15.76 4.30 0.36
CA GLY A 40 15.62 5.68 -0.09
C GLY A 40 14.26 5.92 -0.74
N GLU A 41 14.12 7.06 -1.40
CA GLU A 41 12.89 7.43 -2.07
C GLU A 41 12.75 6.72 -3.42
N SER A 42 11.77 5.83 -3.50
CA SER A 42 11.47 5.10 -4.73
C SER A 42 9.98 4.89 -4.89
N PHE A 43 9.51 4.79 -6.12
CA PHE A 43 8.11 4.54 -6.36
C PHE A 43 7.96 3.58 -7.53
N GLY A 44 6.99 2.68 -7.45
CA GLY A 44 6.73 1.78 -8.55
C GLY A 44 5.49 0.95 -8.36
N LEU A 45 4.80 0.70 -9.46
CA LEU A 45 3.55 -0.02 -9.51
C LEU A 45 3.67 -1.18 -10.50
N ASP A 46 2.96 -2.25 -10.21
CA ASP A 46 2.92 -3.47 -11.03
C ASP A 46 1.44 -3.82 -11.28
N ARG A 47 1.09 -4.03 -12.55
CA ARG A 47 -0.28 -4.33 -13.00
C ARG A 47 -0.84 -5.60 -12.36
N LYS A 48 0.01 -6.51 -11.86
CA LYS A 48 -0.49 -7.70 -11.14
C LYS A 48 -1.31 -7.39 -9.89
N TYR A 49 -1.29 -6.15 -9.40
CA TYR A 49 -2.08 -5.70 -8.25
C TYR A 49 -3.40 -5.03 -8.64
N GLU A 50 -3.65 -4.82 -9.93
CA GLU A 50 -4.87 -4.20 -10.44
C GLU A 50 -6.12 -5.02 -10.06
N GLY A 51 -7.18 -4.34 -9.61
CA GLY A 51 -8.46 -4.96 -9.25
C GLY A 51 -8.43 -5.86 -8.02
N ARG A 52 -7.29 -6.00 -7.34
CA ARG A 52 -7.16 -6.90 -6.18
C ARG A 52 -7.75 -6.33 -4.89
N GLY A 53 -7.98 -5.02 -4.83
CA GLY A 53 -8.50 -4.34 -3.65
C GLY A 53 -7.57 -4.31 -2.44
N ILE A 54 -6.33 -4.82 -2.56
CA ILE A 54 -5.31 -4.82 -1.50
C ILE A 54 -4.64 -3.45 -1.48
N PRO A 55 -4.71 -2.69 -0.36
CA PRO A 55 -3.97 -1.45 -0.22
C PRO A 55 -2.46 -1.64 -0.32
N LEU A 56 -1.80 -0.62 -0.87
CA LEU A 56 -0.36 -0.56 -1.05
C LEU A 56 0.24 0.38 0.00
N ALA A 57 1.28 -0.08 0.67
CA ALA A 57 2.06 0.72 1.62
C ALA A 57 3.49 0.88 1.12
N TYR A 58 3.83 2.08 0.68
CA TYR A 58 5.18 2.45 0.28
C TYR A 58 5.92 3.00 1.49
N ILE A 59 7.01 2.36 1.90
CA ILE A 59 7.82 2.78 3.04
C ILE A 59 9.19 3.22 2.54
N TRP A 60 9.47 4.52 2.63
CA TRP A 60 10.75 5.10 2.27
C TRP A 60 11.68 5.19 3.48
N ASN A 61 12.97 5.30 3.22
CA ASN A 61 14.00 5.60 4.22
C ASN A 61 13.98 4.62 5.41
N VAL A 62 13.71 3.34 5.15
CA VAL A 62 13.49 2.31 6.19
C VAL A 62 14.67 2.13 7.16
N THR A 63 15.88 2.53 6.76
CA THR A 63 17.10 2.43 7.58
C THR A 63 17.41 3.68 8.39
N ALA A 64 16.62 4.75 8.26
CA ALA A 64 16.86 6.04 8.92
C ALA A 64 15.57 6.58 9.55
N ASN A 65 14.86 7.48 8.87
CA ASN A 65 13.59 8.03 9.30
C ASN A 65 12.47 7.58 8.35
N PRO A 66 11.77 6.47 8.66
CA PRO A 66 10.81 5.89 7.73
C PRO A 66 9.63 6.81 7.46
N VAL A 67 9.25 6.93 6.18
CA VAL A 67 8.06 7.66 5.74
C VAL A 67 7.13 6.69 5.02
N ALA A 68 5.87 6.64 5.44
CA ALA A 68 4.88 5.74 4.87
C ALA A 68 3.90 6.50 3.98
N PHE A 69 3.63 5.96 2.79
CA PHE A 69 2.57 6.42 1.91
C PHE A 69 1.57 5.28 1.72
N LEU A 70 0.31 5.56 2.05
CA LEU A 70 -0.76 4.56 2.09
C LEU A 70 -1.81 4.92 1.04
N MET A 71 -2.07 3.99 0.13
CA MET A 71 -2.92 4.25 -1.03
C MET A 71 -3.55 2.99 -1.61
N THR A 72 -4.63 3.15 -2.36
CA THR A 72 -5.16 2.10 -3.23
C THR A 72 -4.31 1.93 -4.49
N TYR A 73 -4.60 0.89 -5.27
CA TYR A 73 -3.99 0.71 -6.59
C TYR A 73 -4.32 1.88 -7.52
N GLU A 74 -5.57 2.35 -7.53
CA GLU A 74 -6.05 3.44 -8.38
C GLU A 74 -5.38 4.77 -8.02
N GLU A 75 -5.24 5.05 -6.72
CA GLU A 75 -4.48 6.21 -6.23
C GLU A 75 -3.00 6.10 -6.65
N ALA A 76 -2.38 4.93 -6.53
CA ALA A 76 -1.00 4.72 -6.99
C ALA A 76 -0.85 4.88 -8.52
N LEU A 77 -1.84 4.45 -9.30
CA LEU A 77 -1.87 4.60 -10.75
C LEU A 77 -2.01 6.07 -11.15
N ALA A 78 -2.84 6.84 -10.44
CA ALA A 78 -2.94 8.28 -10.62
C ALA A 78 -1.61 8.98 -10.29
N VAL A 79 -0.93 8.54 -9.22
CA VAL A 79 0.40 9.02 -8.84
C VAL A 79 1.49 8.66 -9.86
N LEU A 80 1.39 7.55 -10.59
CA LEU A 80 2.29 7.29 -11.72
C LEU A 80 2.12 8.36 -12.81
N GLY A 81 0.87 8.66 -13.16
CA GLY A 81 0.52 9.63 -14.20
C GLY A 81 0.66 9.10 -15.62
N ALA A 82 0.04 9.80 -16.57
CA ALA A 82 -0.14 9.34 -17.96
C ALA A 82 1.18 9.00 -18.68
N LYS A 83 2.24 9.78 -18.43
CA LYS A 83 3.55 9.55 -19.06
C LYS A 83 4.15 8.20 -18.69
N ALA A 84 4.04 7.79 -17.42
CA ALA A 84 4.55 6.49 -16.97
C ALA A 84 3.71 5.35 -17.54
N VAL A 85 2.38 5.50 -17.58
CA VAL A 85 1.44 4.52 -18.15
C VAL A 85 1.63 4.35 -19.66
N ALA A 86 2.06 5.40 -20.38
CA ALA A 86 2.38 5.33 -21.80
C ALA A 86 3.80 4.75 -22.11
N SER A 87 4.58 4.38 -21.10
CA SER A 87 5.94 3.87 -21.30
C SER A 87 5.96 2.40 -21.74
N LYS A 88 6.99 2.00 -22.51
CA LYS A 88 7.20 0.58 -22.88
C LYS A 88 7.30 -0.35 -21.66
N SER A 89 7.97 0.10 -20.59
CA SER A 89 8.05 -0.68 -19.35
C SER A 89 6.67 -0.99 -18.76
N TRP A 90 5.73 -0.05 -18.87
CA TRP A 90 4.37 -0.28 -18.42
C TRP A 90 3.59 -1.15 -19.40
N ILE A 91 3.53 -0.75 -20.68
CA ILE A 91 2.74 -1.39 -21.74
C ILE A 91 3.16 -2.85 -21.96
N ASP A 92 4.46 -3.09 -22.11
CA ASP A 92 5.00 -4.41 -22.44
C ASP A 92 5.42 -5.16 -21.17
N GLY A 93 6.01 -4.45 -20.21
CA GLY A 93 6.65 -5.06 -19.04
C GLY A 93 5.74 -5.22 -17.82
N GLY A 94 4.53 -4.68 -17.85
CA GLY A 94 3.58 -4.84 -16.74
C GLY A 94 3.84 -3.94 -15.54
N LYS A 95 4.94 -3.19 -15.51
CA LYS A 95 5.37 -2.45 -14.32
C LYS A 95 6.15 -1.19 -14.66
N TYR A 96 6.10 -0.21 -13.77
CA TYR A 96 6.92 0.99 -13.85
C TYR A 96 7.55 1.26 -12.49
N ALA A 97 8.83 1.63 -12.46
CA ALA A 97 9.54 1.94 -11.23
C ALA A 97 10.53 3.09 -11.45
N VAL A 98 10.69 3.90 -10.41
CA VAL A 98 11.69 4.96 -10.30
C VAL A 98 12.44 4.80 -8.99
N THR A 99 13.76 4.78 -9.07
CA THR A 99 14.66 4.67 -7.91
C THR A 99 15.17 6.02 -7.42
N ARG A 100 14.82 7.11 -8.13
CA ARG A 100 15.05 8.49 -7.72
C ARG A 100 13.80 9.31 -7.98
N VAL A 101 13.08 9.62 -6.92
CA VAL A 101 11.84 10.39 -7.01
C VAL A 101 12.17 11.87 -7.23
N GLY A 102 11.68 12.44 -8.33
CA GLY A 102 11.78 13.87 -8.62
C GLY A 102 10.72 14.69 -7.87
N ALA A 103 10.88 16.03 -7.86
CA ALA A 103 10.01 16.95 -7.12
C ALA A 103 8.51 16.79 -7.48
N ASP A 104 8.19 16.65 -8.78
CA ASP A 104 6.81 16.47 -9.25
C ASP A 104 6.15 15.20 -8.69
N LEU A 105 6.84 14.05 -8.77
CA LEU A 105 6.31 12.79 -8.25
C LEU A 105 6.21 12.82 -6.72
N ARG A 106 7.18 13.44 -6.04
CA ARG A 106 7.10 13.66 -4.59
C ARG A 106 5.85 14.47 -4.25
N GLN A 107 5.57 15.56 -4.94
CA GLN A 107 4.41 16.40 -4.67
C GLN A 107 3.09 15.63 -4.85
N ARG A 108 3.00 14.76 -5.86
CA ARG A 108 1.85 13.86 -6.04
C ARG A 108 1.70 12.81 -4.94
N LEU A 109 2.79 12.44 -4.28
CA LEU A 109 2.79 11.47 -3.18
C LEU A 109 2.41 12.08 -1.82
N LEU A 110 2.72 13.35 -1.58
CA LEU A 110 2.51 14.02 -0.28
C LEU A 110 1.09 13.83 0.31
N PRO A 111 -0.02 13.89 -0.45
CA PRO A 111 -1.34 13.67 0.11
C PRO A 111 -1.54 12.28 0.72
N PHE A 112 -0.71 11.31 0.35
CA PHE A 112 -0.78 9.92 0.79
C PHE A 112 0.13 9.62 1.98
N GLU A 113 0.95 10.59 2.40
CA GLU A 113 1.88 10.44 3.51
C GLU A 113 1.11 10.25 4.83
N SER A 114 1.51 9.24 5.60
CA SER A 114 1.04 9.02 6.97
C SER A 114 -0.50 8.99 7.13
N ARG A 115 -1.25 8.48 6.14
CA ARG A 115 -2.72 8.33 6.21
C ARG A 115 -3.16 7.18 7.14
N TRP A 116 -2.79 7.26 8.42
CA TRP A 116 -3.10 6.20 9.41
C TRP A 116 -4.59 6.09 9.72
N GLU A 117 -5.31 7.21 9.73
CA GLU A 117 -6.77 7.23 9.91
C GLU A 117 -7.47 6.52 8.74
N TRP A 118 -7.04 6.77 7.50
CA TRP A 118 -7.53 6.06 6.32
C TRP A 118 -7.33 4.54 6.41
N LEU A 119 -6.19 4.10 6.97
CA LEU A 119 -5.93 2.67 7.18
C LEU A 119 -6.89 2.10 8.23
N ALA A 120 -7.13 2.85 9.32
CA ALA A 120 -8.09 2.46 10.36
C ALA A 120 -9.51 2.37 9.82
N GLU A 121 -9.96 3.36 9.03
CA GLU A 121 -11.27 3.35 8.37
C GLU A 121 -11.44 2.13 7.47
N ARG A 122 -10.43 1.81 6.65
CA ARG A 122 -10.45 0.63 5.78
C ARG A 122 -10.49 -0.67 6.55
N LEU A 123 -9.76 -0.76 7.65
CA LEU A 123 -9.79 -1.92 8.55
C LEU A 123 -11.19 -2.08 9.16
N MET A 124 -11.78 -0.98 9.65
CA MET A 124 -13.12 -1.00 10.23
C MET A 124 -14.21 -1.24 9.17
N ALA A 125 -13.95 -0.98 7.89
CA ALA A 125 -14.85 -1.33 6.80
C ALA A 125 -14.79 -2.82 6.40
N GLN A 126 -13.80 -3.58 6.86
CA GLN A 126 -13.73 -5.02 6.59
C GLN A 126 -14.86 -5.76 7.30
N PRO A 127 -15.36 -6.87 6.71
CA PRO A 127 -16.31 -7.72 7.40
C PRO A 127 -15.71 -8.24 8.71
N GLU A 128 -16.58 -8.39 9.71
CA GLU A 128 -16.22 -9.03 10.96
C GLU A 128 -16.21 -10.55 10.78
N SER A 129 -15.18 -11.22 11.28
CA SER A 129 -15.11 -12.68 11.24
C SER A 129 -16.31 -13.30 11.96
N GLY A 130 -16.96 -14.29 11.35
CA GLY A 130 -18.14 -14.93 11.92
C GLY A 130 -19.44 -14.14 11.74
N ALA A 131 -19.40 -12.97 11.09
CA ALA A 131 -20.61 -12.33 10.59
C ALA A 131 -21.13 -13.12 9.37
N SER A 132 -22.30 -13.74 9.54
CA SER A 132 -23.08 -14.42 8.50
C SER A 132 -24.23 -13.56 8.02
#